data_AF-A0AAP5XYU6-F1
#
_entry.id   AF-A0AAP5XYU6-F1
#
_cell.length_a   1.000
_cell.length_b   1.000
_cell.length_c   1.000
_cell.angle_alpha   90.00
_cell.angle_beta   90.00
_cell.angle_gamma   90.00
#
_symmetry.space_group_name_H-M   'P 1'
#
loop_
_entity.id
_entity.type
_entity.pdbx_description
1 polymer ?
#
loop_
_entity_poly.entity_id
_entity_poly.type
_entity_poly.pdbx_seq_one_letter_code
_entity_poly.pdbx_strand_id
1 'polypeptide(L)'
;MKNFLRMTLLAVTVAGASFSTLAATTSNVPAPAQDPIVQHLKLSTDQVAQIKKLHQQLETNVSQISVKDVKDGALIDVIKSGKWDEAVVKKQLSAFSNIEQQARYYRVKYYFDLNKVLTPEQRQQVQKDIAQTLSE
;
A
#
# COMPACT_ATOMS: atom_id res chain seq x y z
N MET A 1 -11.30 -7.54 -15.61
CA MET A 1 -9.92 -7.08 -15.31
C MET A 1 -9.59 -5.87 -16.18
N LYS A 2 -9.89 -4.67 -15.69
CA LYS A 2 -9.50 -3.39 -16.26
C LYS A 2 -9.87 -2.39 -15.16
N ASN A 3 -8.86 -1.78 -14.54
CA ASN A 3 -8.87 -0.64 -13.60
C ASN A 3 -7.73 -0.68 -12.57
N PHE A 4 -6.94 -1.76 -12.48
CA PHE A 4 -5.78 -1.85 -11.57
C PHE A 4 -4.47 -1.26 -12.11
N LEU A 5 -4.53 -0.49 -13.20
CA LEU A 5 -3.36 0.11 -13.81
C LEU A 5 -3.59 1.61 -13.93
N ARG A 6 -2.82 2.37 -13.13
CA ARG A 6 -2.24 3.70 -13.42
C ARG A 6 -2.36 4.68 -12.24
N MET A 7 -1.59 4.42 -11.19
CA MET A 7 -0.88 5.50 -10.49
C MET A 7 0.56 5.04 -10.26
N THR A 8 1.29 4.82 -11.35
CA THR A 8 2.75 4.84 -11.30
C THR A 8 3.11 6.31 -11.09
N LEU A 9 3.28 6.72 -9.83
CA LEU A 9 3.88 8.00 -9.48
C LEU A 9 5.20 8.08 -10.24
N LEU A 10 5.29 9.01 -11.18
CA LEU A 10 6.47 9.18 -12.03
C LEU A 10 7.70 9.37 -11.15
N ALA A 11 8.58 8.37 -11.15
CA ALA A 11 9.95 8.51 -10.74
C ALA A 11 10.63 9.48 -11.72
N VAL A 12 10.55 10.79 -11.42
CA VAL A 12 11.34 11.79 -12.13
C VAL A 12 12.80 11.54 -11.74
N THR A 13 13.53 10.89 -12.64
CA THR A 13 14.97 10.69 -12.55
C THR A 13 15.65 12.04 -12.75
N VAL A 14 15.89 12.77 -11.66
CA VAL A 14 17.04 13.67 -11.59
C VAL A 14 18.22 12.80 -11.16
N ALA A 15 19.30 12.81 -11.94
CA ALA A 15 20.46 11.96 -11.75
C ALA A 15 21.02 12.10 -10.31
N GLY A 16 21.10 10.97 -9.60
CA GLY A 16 21.76 10.85 -8.29
C GLY A 16 20.79 10.77 -7.10
N ALA A 17 20.73 9.59 -6.48
CA ALA A 17 20.05 9.27 -5.22
C ALA A 17 18.50 9.20 -5.22
N SER A 18 18.01 7.97 -5.42
CA SER A 18 16.99 7.32 -4.56
C SER A 18 15.67 8.05 -4.26
N PHE A 19 14.84 8.29 -5.28
CA PHE A 19 13.39 8.54 -5.07
C PHE A 19 12.47 7.44 -5.67
N SER A 20 13.03 6.39 -6.27
CA SER A 20 12.28 5.27 -6.84
C SER A 20 11.66 4.32 -5.80
N THR A 21 11.90 4.51 -4.50
CA THR A 21 11.38 3.64 -3.43
C THR A 21 10.14 4.17 -2.71
N LEU A 22 9.80 5.46 -2.82
CA LEU A 22 8.62 6.01 -2.12
C LEU A 22 7.29 5.69 -2.81
N ALA A 23 7.30 5.38 -4.12
CA ALA A 23 6.11 5.00 -4.87
C ALA A 23 5.82 3.48 -4.84
N ALA A 24 6.80 2.67 -4.40
CA ALA A 24 6.74 1.21 -4.49
C ALA A 24 6.15 0.53 -3.24
N THR A 25 5.93 1.25 -2.13
CA THR A 25 5.57 0.64 -0.83
C THR A 25 4.11 0.87 -0.42
N THR A 26 3.37 1.75 -1.11
CA THR A 26 2.03 2.17 -0.65
C THR A 26 0.85 1.62 -1.42
N SER A 27 1.01 0.77 -2.44
CA SER A 27 -0.13 0.33 -3.28
C SER A 27 -0.57 -1.14 -3.18
N ASN A 28 0.27 -2.13 -2.86
CA ASN A 28 -0.20 -3.52 -2.83
C ASN A 28 0.33 -4.28 -1.60
N VAL A 29 -0.57 -4.75 -0.73
CA VAL A 29 -0.22 -5.89 0.13
C VAL A 29 0.03 -7.06 -0.81
N PRO A 30 1.20 -7.72 -0.73
CA PRO A 30 1.51 -8.80 -1.65
C PRO A 30 0.46 -9.91 -1.53
N ALA A 31 0.23 -10.66 -2.60
CA ALA A 31 -0.59 -11.85 -2.49
C ALA A 31 -0.02 -12.75 -1.36
N PRO A 32 -0.81 -13.59 -0.70
CA PRO A 32 -0.32 -14.38 0.45
C PRO A 32 0.94 -15.22 0.15
N ALA A 33 1.14 -15.66 -1.09
CA ALA A 33 2.33 -16.41 -1.51
C ALA A 33 3.59 -15.53 -1.71
N GLN A 34 3.45 -14.21 -1.67
CA GLN A 34 4.48 -13.21 -1.89
C GLN A 34 4.64 -12.28 -0.67
N ASP A 35 3.76 -12.40 0.31
CA ASP A 35 3.77 -11.55 1.49
C ASP A 35 4.78 -12.11 2.50
N PRO A 36 5.90 -11.39 2.76
CA PRO A 36 6.97 -11.88 3.61
C PRO A 36 6.52 -12.19 5.04
N ILE A 37 5.44 -11.54 5.51
CA ILE A 37 4.89 -11.74 6.86
C ILE A 37 4.13 -13.07 6.97
N VAL A 38 3.63 -13.62 5.86
CA VAL A 38 2.76 -14.82 5.90
C VAL A 38 3.32 -16.02 5.13
N GLN A 39 4.20 -15.80 4.14
CA GLN A 39 4.71 -16.86 3.27
C GLN A 39 5.53 -17.93 4.00
N HIS A 40 6.18 -17.56 5.11
CA HIS A 40 7.03 -18.46 5.90
C HIS A 40 6.23 -19.19 7.01
N LEU A 41 4.96 -18.81 7.21
CA LEU A 41 4.09 -19.47 8.16
C LEU A 41 3.69 -20.84 7.62
N LYS A 42 3.76 -21.86 8.48
CA LYS A 42 3.23 -23.20 8.18
C LYS A 42 1.71 -23.19 8.28
N LEU A 43 1.04 -22.67 7.26
CA LEU A 43 -0.43 -22.53 7.21
C LEU A 43 -1.11 -23.84 6.78
N SER A 44 -2.25 -24.15 7.40
CA SER A 44 -3.13 -25.22 6.90
C SER A 44 -3.89 -24.80 5.64
N THR A 45 -4.44 -25.75 4.90
CA THR A 45 -5.27 -25.48 3.71
C THR A 45 -6.43 -24.52 4.02
N ASP A 46 -7.08 -24.71 5.16
CA ASP A 46 -8.20 -23.85 5.60
C ASP A 46 -7.72 -22.42 5.92
N GLN A 47 -6.58 -22.28 6.59
CA GLN A 47 -5.99 -20.98 6.88
C GLN A 47 -5.62 -20.25 5.58
N VAL A 48 -5.02 -20.94 4.61
CA VAL A 48 -4.70 -20.37 3.29
C VAL A 48 -5.96 -19.88 2.58
N ALA A 49 -7.04 -20.65 2.60
CA ALA A 49 -8.31 -20.26 1.98
C ALA A 49 -8.91 -19.00 2.64
N GLN A 50 -8.89 -18.94 3.98
CA GLN A 50 -9.37 -17.77 4.72
C GLN A 50 -8.50 -16.53 4.47
N ILE A 51 -7.18 -16.67 4.49
CA ILE A 51 -6.24 -15.57 4.23
C ILE A 51 -6.40 -15.03 2.79
N LYS A 52 -6.61 -15.90 1.80
CA LYS A 52 -6.93 -15.46 0.43
C LYS A 52 -8.21 -14.62 0.38
N LYS A 53 -9.26 -15.02 1.10
CA LYS A 53 -10.51 -14.24 1.17
C LYS A 53 -10.30 -12.88 1.86
N LEU A 54 -9.51 -12.84 2.93
CA LEU A 54 -9.14 -11.59 3.61
C LEU A 54 -8.36 -10.65 2.68
N HIS A 55 -7.42 -11.20 1.90
CA HIS A 55 -6.64 -10.45 0.93
C HIS A 55 -7.50 -9.89 -0.21
N GLN A 56 -8.41 -10.69 -0.77
CA GLN A 56 -9.39 -10.22 -1.77
C GLN A 56 -10.30 -9.11 -1.24
N GLN A 57 -10.72 -9.20 0.03
CA GLN A 57 -11.51 -8.15 0.68
C GLN A 57 -10.69 -6.86 0.84
N LEU A 58 -9.41 -6.97 1.20
CA LEU A 58 -8.50 -5.83 1.23
C LEU A 58 -8.37 -5.17 -0.14
N GLU A 59 -8.12 -5.95 -1.20
CA GLU A 59 -8.03 -5.43 -2.57
C GLU A 59 -9.31 -4.71 -2.98
N THR A 60 -10.47 -5.30 -2.66
CA THR A 60 -11.79 -4.70 -2.93
C THR A 60 -11.94 -3.36 -2.21
N ASN A 61 -11.67 -3.31 -0.90
CA ASN A 61 -11.79 -2.09 -0.11
C ASN A 61 -10.84 -0.99 -0.60
N VAL A 62 -9.58 -1.34 -0.91
CA VAL A 62 -8.58 -0.40 -1.41
C VAL A 62 -8.97 0.12 -2.79
N SER A 63 -9.52 -0.72 -3.67
CA SER A 63 -9.98 -0.31 -5.01
C SER A 63 -11.16 0.68 -4.98
N GLN A 64 -11.88 0.73 -3.87
CA GLN A 64 -13.01 1.65 -3.66
C GLN A 64 -12.59 2.98 -3.03
N ILE A 65 -11.33 3.15 -2.64
CA ILE A 65 -10.82 4.42 -2.12
C ILE A 65 -10.94 5.47 -3.21
N SER A 66 -11.64 6.56 -2.90
CA SER A 66 -11.86 7.65 -3.85
C SER A 66 -10.56 8.38 -4.16
N VAL A 67 -10.22 8.44 -5.45
CA VAL A 67 -9.08 9.23 -5.98
C VAL A 67 -9.51 10.57 -6.59
N LYS A 68 -10.77 10.97 -6.43
CA LYS A 68 -11.36 12.15 -7.10
C LYS A 68 -10.61 13.47 -6.85
N ASP A 69 -9.94 13.59 -5.70
CA ASP A 69 -9.25 14.81 -5.28
C ASP A 69 -7.81 14.86 -5.82
N VAL A 70 -7.34 13.79 -6.46
CA VAL A 70 -6.09 13.73 -7.20
C VAL A 70 -6.30 14.29 -8.59
N LYS A 71 -5.54 15.33 -8.94
CA LYS A 71 -5.52 15.85 -10.30
C LYS A 71 -4.35 15.25 -11.07
N ASP A 72 -4.65 14.48 -12.10
CA ASP A 72 -3.63 13.94 -13.00
C ASP A 72 -2.76 15.05 -13.58
N GLY A 73 -1.44 14.86 -13.54
CA GLY A 73 -0.47 15.79 -14.11
C GLY A 73 -0.19 17.07 -13.32
N ALA A 74 -0.93 17.38 -12.23
CA ALA A 74 -0.78 18.63 -11.50
C ALA A 74 0.67 18.96 -11.09
N LEU A 75 1.41 17.98 -10.53
CA LEU A 75 2.81 18.20 -10.16
C LEU A 75 3.73 18.29 -11.38
N ILE A 76 3.43 17.55 -12.45
CA ILE A 76 4.20 17.60 -13.70
C ILE A 76 4.06 18.99 -14.32
N ASP A 77 2.86 19.57 -14.30
CA ASP A 77 2.59 20.90 -14.84
C ASP A 77 3.36 21.97 -14.07
N VAL A 78 3.39 21.89 -12.73
CA VAL A 78 4.21 22.79 -11.90
C VAL A 78 5.69 22.68 -12.27
N ILE A 79 6.22 21.46 -12.40
CA ILE A 79 7.63 21.23 -12.80
C ILE A 79 7.91 21.80 -14.20
N LYS A 80 7.07 21.47 -15.19
CA LYS A 80 7.22 21.94 -16.57
C LYS A 80 7.11 23.45 -16.70
N SER A 81 6.34 24.10 -15.84
CA SER A 81 6.17 25.55 -15.87
C SER A 81 7.40 26.32 -15.41
N GLY A 82 8.31 25.66 -14.66
CA GLY A 82 9.45 26.33 -14.01
C GLY A 82 9.06 27.33 -12.92
N LYS A 83 7.76 27.43 -12.57
CA LYS A 83 7.21 28.33 -11.56
C LYS A 83 6.65 27.50 -10.41
N TRP A 84 7.11 27.81 -9.20
CA TRP A 84 6.61 27.14 -8.00
C TRP A 84 5.18 27.57 -7.69
N ASP A 85 4.27 26.61 -7.65
CA ASP A 85 2.89 26.79 -7.17
C ASP A 85 2.69 25.97 -5.91
N GLU A 86 2.90 26.62 -4.76
CA GLU A 86 2.82 26.00 -3.44
C GLU A 86 1.42 25.43 -3.16
N ALA A 87 0.37 26.11 -3.62
CA ALA A 87 -1.00 25.72 -3.36
C ALA A 87 -1.37 24.43 -4.11
N VAL A 88 -0.99 24.34 -5.38
CA VAL A 88 -1.18 23.12 -6.19
C VAL A 88 -0.38 21.96 -5.61
N VAL A 89 0.88 22.18 -5.24
CA VAL A 89 1.73 21.13 -4.67
C VAL A 89 1.15 20.62 -3.35
N LYS A 90 0.85 21.51 -2.39
CA LYS A 90 0.28 21.11 -1.10
C LYS A 90 -1.04 20.37 -1.27
N LYS A 91 -1.94 20.87 -2.11
CA LYS A 91 -3.25 20.24 -2.35
C LYS A 91 -3.08 18.82 -2.89
N GLN A 92 -2.20 18.62 -3.87
CA GLN A 92 -1.98 17.30 -4.44
C GLN A 92 -1.34 16.33 -3.44
N LEU A 93 -0.34 16.77 -2.68
CA LEU A 93 0.30 15.95 -1.66
C LEU A 93 -0.67 15.57 -0.54
N SER A 94 -1.56 16.48 -0.13
CA SER A 94 -2.64 16.17 0.82
C SER A 94 -3.62 15.14 0.27
N ALA A 95 -4.00 15.23 -1.01
CA ALA A 95 -4.87 14.24 -1.65
C ALA A 95 -4.21 12.84 -1.67
N PHE A 96 -2.91 12.77 -2.00
CA PHE A 96 -2.15 11.51 -1.91
C PHE A 96 -2.10 10.97 -0.48
N SER A 97 -1.77 11.81 0.50
CA SER A 97 -1.70 11.43 1.91
C SER A 97 -3.03 10.84 2.41
N ASN A 98 -4.16 11.44 2.03
CA ASN A 98 -5.48 10.93 2.40
C ASN A 98 -5.77 9.53 1.81
N ILE A 99 -5.40 9.29 0.56
CA ILE A 99 -5.55 7.98 -0.09
C ILE A 99 -4.65 6.95 0.60
N GLU A 100 -3.39 7.30 0.85
CA GLU A 100 -2.44 6.42 1.53
C GLU A 100 -2.89 6.07 2.94
N GLN A 101 -3.42 7.04 3.69
CA GLN A 101 -3.93 6.82 5.05
C GLN A 101 -5.08 5.82 5.05
N GLN A 102 -6.03 5.94 4.12
CA GLN A 102 -7.12 4.99 3.97
C GLN A 102 -6.64 3.59 3.55
N ALA A 103 -5.67 3.51 2.64
CA ALA A 103 -5.08 2.24 2.23
C ALA A 103 -4.38 1.56 3.42
N ARG A 104 -3.55 2.31 4.18
CA ARG A 104 -2.86 1.82 5.38
C ARG A 104 -3.84 1.33 6.45
N TYR A 105 -4.96 2.02 6.65
CA TYR A 105 -6.03 1.57 7.55
C TYR A 105 -6.50 0.15 7.20
N TYR A 106 -6.81 -0.13 5.93
CA TYR A 106 -7.26 -1.46 5.53
C TYR A 106 -6.15 -2.52 5.64
N ARG A 107 -4.88 -2.16 5.48
CA ARG A 107 -3.75 -3.09 5.71
C ARG A 107 -3.64 -3.50 7.17
N VAL A 108 -3.71 -2.53 8.08
CA VAL A 108 -3.70 -2.82 9.52
C VAL A 108 -4.89 -3.72 9.88
N LYS A 109 -6.07 -3.42 9.32
CA LYS A 109 -7.26 -4.26 9.49
C LYS A 109 -7.06 -5.68 8.94
N TYR A 110 -6.43 -5.83 7.78
CA TYR A 110 -6.11 -7.14 7.19
C TYR A 110 -5.24 -7.98 8.13
N TYR A 111 -4.13 -7.43 8.66
CA TYR A 111 -3.27 -8.18 9.59
C TYR A 111 -3.96 -8.47 10.93
N PHE A 112 -4.83 -7.57 11.40
CA PHE A 112 -5.66 -7.83 12.57
C PHE A 112 -6.62 -9.01 12.36
N ASP A 113 -7.31 -9.07 11.21
CA ASP A 113 -8.22 -10.17 10.90
C ASP A 113 -7.46 -11.47 10.60
N LEU A 114 -6.28 -11.38 9.98
CA LEU A 114 -5.38 -12.51 9.76
C LEU A 114 -4.97 -13.16 11.09
N ASN A 115 -4.66 -12.36 12.11
CA ASN A 115 -4.32 -12.88 13.44
C ASN A 115 -5.43 -13.75 14.06
N LYS A 116 -6.70 -13.55 13.71
CA LYS A 116 -7.82 -14.37 14.20
C LYS A 116 -7.84 -15.77 13.59
N VAL A 117 -7.23 -15.95 12.42
CA VAL A 117 -7.16 -17.21 11.67
C VAL A 117 -5.96 -18.06 12.10
N LEU A 118 -4.94 -17.41 12.65
CA LEU A 118 -3.68 -18.04 13.05
C LEU A 118 -3.73 -18.73 14.42
N THR A 119 -2.87 -19.73 14.62
CA THR A 119 -2.56 -20.29 15.94
C THR A 119 -1.79 -19.28 16.80
N PRO A 120 -1.74 -19.45 18.13
CA PRO A 120 -0.97 -18.57 19.00
C PRO A 120 0.51 -18.41 18.58
N GLU A 121 1.16 -19.50 18.16
CA GLU A 121 2.56 -19.51 17.74
C GLU A 121 2.75 -18.72 16.44
N GLN A 122 1.87 -18.95 15.46
CA GLN A 122 1.88 -18.22 14.19
C GLN A 122 1.63 -16.72 14.41
N ARG A 123 0.75 -16.35 15.36
CA ARG A 123 0.52 -14.93 15.71
C ARG A 123 1.75 -14.25 16.28
N GLN A 124 2.51 -14.93 17.15
CA GLN A 124 3.74 -14.36 17.70
C GLN A 124 4.76 -14.06 16.59
N GLN A 125 4.88 -14.97 15.62
CA GLN A 125 5.73 -14.78 14.45
C GLN A 125 5.30 -13.54 13.65
N VAL A 126 4.01 -13.45 13.28
CA VAL A 126 3.45 -12.30 12.56
C VAL A 126 3.65 -10.99 13.32
N GLN A 127 3.44 -10.97 14.65
CA GLN A 127 3.64 -9.77 15.46
C GLN A 127 5.09 -9.31 15.42
N LYS A 128 6.05 -10.23 15.47
CA LYS A 128 7.48 -9.93 15.36
C LYS A 128 7.82 -9.35 13.99
N ASP A 129 7.32 -9.96 12.91
CA ASP A 129 7.62 -9.53 11.55
C ASP A 129 7.01 -8.15 11.24
N ILE A 130 5.81 -7.89 11.73
CA ILE A 130 5.17 -6.57 11.65
C ILE A 130 5.98 -5.55 12.45
N ALA A 131 6.38 -5.87 13.69
CA ALA A 131 7.16 -4.95 14.52
C ALA A 131 8.51 -4.60 13.86
N GLN A 132 9.17 -5.58 13.23
CA GLN A 132 10.39 -5.34 12.47
C GLN A 132 10.13 -4.43 11.26
N THR A 133 9.10 -4.72 10.46
CA THR A 133 8.74 -3.92 9.28
C THR A 133 8.37 -2.48 9.63
N LEU A 134 7.80 -2.24 10.81
CA LEU A 134 7.43 -0.90 11.29
C LEU A 134 8.57 -0.14 11.99
N SER A 135 9.68 -0.81 12.31
CA SER A 135 10.83 -0.21 12.97
C SER A 135 11.92 0.25 11.99
N GLU A 136 11.79 -0.10 10.71
CA GLU A 136 12.63 0.33 9.58
C GLU A 136 12.03 1.56 8.87
#